data_AF-A0A1M4ZY58-F1
#
_entry.id   AF-A0A1M4ZY58-F1
#
_cell.length_a   1.000
_cell.length_b   1.000
_cell.length_c   1.000
_cell.angle_alpha   90.00
_cell.angle_beta   90.00
_cell.angle_gamma   90.00
#
_symmetry.space_group_name_H-M   'P 1'
#
loop_
_entity.id
_entity.type
_entity.pdbx_description
1 polymer ?
#
loop_
_entity_poly.entity_id
_entity_poly.type
_entity_poly.pdbx_seq_one_letter_code
_entity_poly.pdbx_strand_id
1 'polypeptide(L)' 'MRGQIMEIRNFDQFFRDNPIPIWVYDPEDYSIQKVNQAMADSHGYSREEMLSFTLFSDFPGAPEGEHILVLTGE' A
#
# COMPACT_ATOMS: atom_id res chain seq x y z
N MET A 1 -16.35 -0.74 -0.79
CA MET A 1 -15.21 -0.52 -1.70
C MET A 1 -15.30 -1.53 -2.84
N ARG A 2 -15.35 -1.08 -4.10
CA ARG A 2 -15.18 -1.97 -5.26
C ARG A 2 -13.69 -1.98 -5.60
N GLY A 3 -12.97 -3.05 -5.26
CA GLY A 3 -11.57 -3.18 -5.66
C GLY A 3 -11.48 -3.27 -7.18
N GLN A 4 -10.79 -2.33 -7.81
CA GLN A 4 -10.38 -2.46 -9.22
C GLN A 4 -9.06 -3.21 -9.26
N ILE A 5 -9.06 -4.40 -9.86
CA ILE A 5 -7.82 -5.09 -10.23
C ILE A 5 -7.26 -4.35 -11.45
N MET A 6 -6.10 -3.71 -11.29
CA MET A 6 -5.49 -2.88 -12.34
C MET A 6 -4.36 -3.64 -13.01
N GLU A 7 -4.54 -4.02 -14.28
CA GLU A 7 -3.48 -4.62 -15.09
C GLU A 7 -2.58 -3.51 -15.65
N ILE A 8 -1.54 -3.14 -14.90
CA ILE A 8 -0.63 -2.04 -15.27
C ILE A 8 0.62 -2.62 -15.93
N ARG A 9 0.74 -2.45 -17.26
CA ARG A 9 2.03 -2.55 -17.95
C ARG A 9 2.92 -1.44 -17.38
N ASN A 10 3.94 -1.81 -16.61
CA ASN A 10 4.80 -0.93 -15.80
C ASN A 10 4.25 -0.54 -14.41
N PHE A 11 3.62 -1.50 -13.71
CA PHE A 11 3.23 -1.36 -12.32
C PHE A 11 4.31 -0.69 -11.46
N ASP A 12 5.57 -1.08 -11.59
CA ASP A 12 6.69 -0.49 -10.85
C ASP A 12 6.89 1.01 -11.06
N GLN A 13 6.75 1.51 -12.30
CA GLN A 13 6.89 2.92 -12.61
C GLN A 13 5.70 3.70 -12.06
N PHE A 14 4.48 3.22 -12.34
CA PHE A 14 3.25 3.79 -11.80
C PHE A 14 3.29 3.84 -10.27
N PHE A 15 3.64 2.73 -9.63
CA PHE A 15 3.67 2.62 -8.18
C PHE A 15 4.63 3.64 -7.55
N ARG A 16 5.83 3.80 -8.12
CA ARG A 16 6.82 4.76 -7.62
C ARG A 16 6.42 6.22 -7.85
N ASP A 17 5.90 6.55 -9.03
CA ASP A 17 5.66 7.94 -9.43
C ASP A 17 4.25 8.44 -9.07
N ASN A 18 3.36 7.56 -8.58
CA ASN A 18 2.00 7.96 -8.25
C ASN A 18 1.99 8.87 -7.01
N PRO A 19 1.41 10.09 -7.10
CA PRO A 19 1.29 11.01 -5.96
C PRO A 19 0.25 10.59 -4.92
N ILE A 20 -0.57 9.57 -5.23
CA ILE A 20 -1.55 9.00 -4.31
C ILE A 20 -0.83 7.93 -3.47
N PRO A 21 -1.01 7.89 -2.14
CA PRO A 21 -0.54 6.80 -1.29
C PRO A 21 -1.05 5.43 -1.76
N ILE A 22 -0.12 4.49 -2.01
CA ILE A 22 -0.41 3.11 -2.40
C ILE A 22 0.33 2.16 -1.46
N TRP A 23 -0.37 1.12 -1.05
CA TRP A 23 0.22 -0.07 -0.46
C TRP A 23 -0.16 -1.35 -1.21
N VAL A 24 0.70 -2.35 -1.07
CA VAL A 24 0.46 -3.73 -1.46
C VAL A 24 0.53 -4.53 -0.19
N TYR A 25 -0.44 -5.40 0.05
CA TYR A 25 -0.46 -6.28 1.21
C TYR A 25 -0.85 -7.70 0.81
N ASP A 26 -0.47 -8.64 1.65
CA ASP A 26 -0.83 -10.04 1.52
C ASP A 26 -2.23 -10.29 2.10
N PRO A 27 -3.19 -10.86 1.36
CA PRO A 27 -4.55 -11.09 1.87
C PRO A 27 -4.66 -12.21 2.91
N GLU A 28 -3.68 -13.10 3.05
CA GLU A 28 -3.68 -14.20 4.01
C GLU A 28 -3.34 -13.72 5.43
N ASP A 29 -2.32 -12.87 5.56
CA ASP A 29 -1.83 -12.40 6.86
C ASP A 29 -1.90 -10.88 7.07
N TYR A 30 -2.31 -10.13 6.04
CA TYR A 30 -2.42 -8.67 6.05
C TYR A 30 -1.09 -7.93 6.22
N SER A 31 0.05 -8.60 5.99
CA SER A 31 1.38 -7.98 5.99
C SER A 31 1.55 -7.01 4.83
N ILE A 32 2.14 -5.85 5.13
CA ILE A 32 2.42 -4.85 4.10
C ILE A 32 3.67 -5.28 3.31
N GLN A 33 3.49 -5.60 2.04
CA GLN A 33 4.54 -6.07 1.13
C GLN A 33 5.25 -4.92 0.43
N LYS A 34 4.52 -3.84 0.09
CA LYS A 34 5.09 -2.64 -0.55
C LYS A 34 4.33 -1.39 -0.13
N VAL A 35 5.04 -0.28 -0.02
CA VAL A 35 4.48 1.08 0.04
C VAL A 35 5.21 1.98 -0.96
N ASN A 36 4.50 2.93 -1.57
CA ASN A 36 5.14 3.93 -2.43
C ASN A 36 5.66 5.13 -1.62
N GLN A 37 6.36 6.05 -2.28
CA GLN A 37 6.93 7.22 -1.62
C GLN A 37 5.84 8.13 -1.04
N ALA A 38 4.75 8.35 -1.77
CA ALA A 38 3.63 9.17 -1.30
C ALA A 38 3.02 8.65 0.02
N MET A 39 2.99 7.33 0.21
CA MET A 39 2.51 6.69 1.44
C MET A 39 3.44 6.99 2.63
N ALA A 40 4.76 6.88 2.45
CA ALA A 40 5.74 7.24 3.49
C ALA A 40 5.66 8.74 3.83
N ASP A 41 5.57 9.60 2.82
CA ASP A 41 5.51 11.05 2.98
C ASP A 41 4.22 11.48 3.71
N SER A 42 3.09 10.83 3.43
CA SER A 42 1.79 11.19 4.01
C SER A 42 1.62 10.75 5.46
N HIS A 43 2.20 9.61 5.85
CA HIS A 43 2.01 9.05 7.20
C HIS A 43 3.20 9.30 8.13
N GLY A 44 4.31 9.84 7.62
CA GLY A 44 5.48 10.19 8.42
C GLY A 44 6.28 8.99 8.93
N TYR A 45 6.01 7.79 8.40
CA TYR A 45 6.77 6.58 8.71
C TYR A 45 7.75 6.28 7.59
N SER A 46 8.90 5.73 7.98
CA SER A 46 9.86 5.20 7.02
C SER A 46 9.26 3.99 6.31
N ARG A 47 9.64 3.76 5.07
CA ARG A 47 9.22 2.56 4.33
C ARG A 47 9.51 1.27 5.10
N GLU A 48 10.65 1.18 5.78
CA GLU A 48 11.05 0.03 6.58
C GLU A 48 10.10 -0.23 7.76
N GLU A 49 9.67 0.84 8.44
CA GLU A 49 8.69 0.76 9.53
C GLU A 49 7.34 0.30 8.98
N MET A 50 6.93 0.82 7.83
CA MET A 50 5.66 0.43 7.20
C MET A 50 5.64 -1.03 6.76
N LEU A 51 6.75 -1.57 6.26
CA LEU A 51 6.88 -2.98 5.88
C LEU A 51 6.90 -3.93 7.10
N SER A 52 7.16 -3.39 8.29
CA SER A 52 7.08 -4.13 9.55
C SER A 52 5.65 -4.22 10.10
N PHE A 53 4.69 -3.49 9.53
CA PHE A 53 3.33 -3.43 10.06
C PHE A 53 2.40 -4.45 9.41
N THR A 54 1.46 -4.95 10.21
CA THR A 54 0.26 -5.63 9.71
C THR A 54 -0.86 -4.61 9.57
N LEU A 55 -1.51 -4.57 8.40
CA LEU A 55 -2.49 -3.53 8.02
C LEU A 55 -3.61 -3.31 9.05
N PHE A 56 -4.09 -4.38 9.67
CA PHE A 56 -5.20 -4.33 10.62
C PHE A 56 -4.78 -4.40 12.10
N SER A 57 -3.50 -4.68 12.40
CA SER A 57 -3.01 -4.84 13.77
C SER A 57 -2.19 -3.65 14.22
N ASP A 58 -1.18 -3.28 13.43
CA ASP A 58 -0.11 -2.38 13.86
C ASP A 58 -0.21 -1.01 13.20
N PHE A 59 -0.87 -0.93 12.04
CA PHE A 59 -0.93 0.30 11.29
C PHE A 59 -1.89 1.31 11.96
N PRO A 60 -1.39 2.44 12.51
CA PRO A 60 -2.18 3.33 13.37
C PRO A 60 -3.17 4.21 12.61
N GLY A 61 -3.09 4.26 11.27
CA GLY A 61 -4.09 4.90 10.44
C GLY A 61 -4.90 3.84 9.72
N ALA A 62 -6.11 3.51 10.19
CA ALA A 62 -7.07 2.89 9.27
C ALA A 62 -7.10 3.73 7.98
N PRO A 63 -7.26 3.15 6.78
CA PRO A 63 -7.29 3.91 5.53
C PRO A 63 -8.52 4.83 5.48
N GLU A 64 -8.47 5.92 6.23
CA GLU A 64 -9.38 7.05 6.17
C GLU A 64 -8.76 8.02 5.17
N GLY A 65 -8.87 7.68 3.88
CA GLY A 65 -8.25 8.44 2.79
C GLY A 65 -8.38 7.78 1.41
N GLU A 66 -8.02 8.51 0.36
CA GLU A 66 -7.89 7.97 -1.01
C GLU A 66 -6.60 7.16 -1.11
N HIS A 67 -6.72 5.84 -0.93
CA HIS A 67 -5.60 4.89 -1.12
C HIS A 67 -5.95 3.88 -2.19
N ILE A 68 -4.97 3.51 -3.01
CA ILE A 68 -5.13 2.42 -3.97
C ILE A 68 -4.73 1.12 -3.28
N LEU A 69 -5.68 0.19 -3.24
CA LEU A 69 -5.50 -1.14 -2.67
C LEU A 69 -5.08 -2.11 -3.77
N VAL A 70 -3.87 -2.65 -3.68
CA VAL A 70 -3.38 -3.67 -4.61
C VAL A 70 -3.21 -4.98 -3.84
N LEU A 71 -4.00 -5.98 -4.22
CA LEU A 71 -3.91 -7.33 -3.70
C LEU A 71 -2.95 -8.13 -4.58
N THR A 72 -1.87 -8.64 -4.00
CA THR A 72 -1.08 -9.71 -4.62
C THR A 72 -1.57 -11.02 -4.02
N GLY A 73 -2.47 -11.70 -4.73
CA GLY A 73 -2.69 -13.12 -4.54
C GLY A 73 -2.01 -13.86 -5.68
N GLU A 74 -1.44 -15.03 -5.39
CA GLU A 74 -1.24 -16.04 -6.43
C GLU A 74 -2.57 -16.44 -7.08
#